data_AF-A0A948CYE6-F1
#
_entry.id   AF-A0A948CYE6-F1
#
_cell.length_a   1.000
_cell.length_b   1.000
_cell.length_c   1.000
_cell.angle_alpha   90.00
_cell.angle_beta   90.00
_cell.angle_gamma   90.00
#
_symmetry.space_group_name_H-M   'P 1'
#
loop_
_entity.id
_entity.type
_entity.pdbx_description
1 polymer ?
#
loop_
_entity_poly.entity_id
_entity_poly.type
_entity_poly.pdbx_seq_one_letter_code
_entity_poly.pdbx_strand_id
1 'polypeptide(L)'
;MWNNNRPEIIKEILKDSPIDFIDVGTSGGITDLSGLSDLMICQGFEPNINEISKLENKQTNQSYLKKRGVKKLPNYKSKKFYPYALSSKDGHGTLYITRSQGTSSMLKPNTEVLKNLRQNAWINGFEVIKEEKVKTVTLDTFFNKNNLTHIDFIKLDTQGTEYDILKCSKTIENNVSVIKTEAEIVQLYENQGLLHDISNLLYEKGYSLINLDLKPLFHLKNTFPKSYNRLGWVDAIFIRELKNWNCKEQLTLFKQAIIIAELGFVDLSGYLLKNINIIKESDKYEIIKYYGNYPHTSIKKRLMIKTAKYFNNKLFSFFKKF
;
A
#
# COMPACT_ATOMS: atom_id res chain seq x y z
N MET A 1 -14.24 -15.34 -1.04
CA MET A 1 -13.99 -16.50 -0.17
C MET A 1 -12.55 -16.38 0.24
N TRP A 2 -12.27 -16.22 1.53
CA TRP A 2 -10.87 -16.20 1.99
C TRP A 2 -10.41 -17.65 1.98
N ASN A 3 -9.30 -17.90 1.29
CA ASN A 3 -8.97 -19.23 0.81
C ASN A 3 -8.29 -20.02 1.92
N ASN A 4 -9.06 -20.83 2.66
CA ASN A 4 -8.55 -21.61 3.80
C ASN A 4 -7.59 -22.75 3.41
N ASN A 5 -7.37 -22.97 2.11
CA ASN A 5 -6.51 -24.04 1.58
C ASN A 5 -5.02 -23.65 1.50
N ARG A 6 -4.57 -22.71 2.35
CA ARG A 6 -3.13 -22.37 2.45
C ARG A 6 -2.32 -23.60 2.90
N PRO A 7 -1.07 -23.76 2.42
CA PRO A 7 -0.14 -24.76 2.94
C PRO A 7 -0.06 -24.72 4.46
N GLU A 8 0.00 -25.90 5.08
CA GLU A 8 -0.13 -26.02 6.54
C GLU A 8 1.01 -25.31 7.27
N ILE A 9 2.24 -25.39 6.72
CA ILE A 9 3.43 -24.70 7.23
C ILE A 9 3.23 -23.18 7.42
N ILE A 10 2.46 -22.52 6.53
CA ILE A 10 2.18 -21.08 6.65
C ILE A 10 1.30 -20.85 7.88
N LYS A 11 0.29 -21.71 8.08
CA LYS A 11 -0.61 -21.60 9.23
C LYS A 11 0.13 -21.89 10.53
N GLU A 12 0.92 -22.95 10.58
CA GLU A 12 1.70 -23.33 11.76
C GLU A 12 2.58 -22.17 12.24
N ILE A 13 3.41 -21.62 11.34
CA ILE A 13 4.35 -20.56 11.69
C ILE A 13 3.64 -19.25 12.03
N LEU A 14 2.68 -18.82 11.20
CA LEU A 14 2.03 -17.50 11.39
C LEU A 14 0.92 -17.51 12.43
N LYS A 15 0.48 -18.69 12.91
CA LYS A 15 -0.39 -18.78 14.08
C LYS A 15 0.35 -18.34 15.33
N ASP A 16 1.61 -18.73 15.50
CA ASP A 16 2.43 -18.40 16.66
C ASP A 16 3.19 -17.07 16.47
N SER A 17 3.52 -16.71 15.24
CA SER A 17 4.12 -15.41 14.89
C SER A 17 3.33 -14.72 13.77
N PRO A 18 2.21 -14.04 14.12
CA PRO A 18 1.39 -13.32 13.15
C PRO A 18 2.18 -12.26 12.38
N ILE A 19 1.70 -11.91 11.20
CA ILE A 19 2.22 -10.78 10.43
C ILE A 19 1.78 -9.47 11.10
N ASP A 20 2.74 -8.64 11.46
CA ASP A 20 2.49 -7.30 12.01
C ASP A 20 2.28 -6.29 10.87
N PHE A 21 1.08 -5.71 10.80
CA PHE A 21 0.65 -4.80 9.74
C PHE A 21 0.23 -3.44 10.30
N ILE A 22 0.88 -2.38 9.82
CA ILE A 22 0.46 -1.00 10.03
C ILE A 22 -0.25 -0.45 8.78
N ASP A 23 -1.51 0.00 8.92
CA ASP A 23 -2.28 0.67 7.87
C ASP A 23 -2.50 2.15 8.23
N VAL A 24 -1.80 3.05 7.53
CA VAL A 24 -1.92 4.50 7.74
C VAL A 24 -2.84 5.08 6.67
N GLY A 25 -3.85 5.83 7.11
CA GLY A 25 -4.94 6.28 6.26
C GLY A 25 -5.94 5.14 6.03
N THR A 26 -6.60 4.71 7.12
CA THR A 26 -7.46 3.53 7.12
C THR A 26 -8.96 3.84 6.94
N SER A 27 -9.32 5.08 6.59
CA SER A 27 -10.71 5.44 6.21
C SER A 27 -11.30 4.44 5.21
N GLY A 28 -12.56 4.07 5.44
CA GLY A 28 -13.26 3.02 4.67
C GLY A 28 -12.88 1.57 5.06
N GLY A 29 -11.77 1.37 5.76
CA GLY A 29 -11.37 0.11 6.40
C GLY A 29 -10.19 -0.58 5.73
N ILE A 30 -9.52 -1.41 6.52
CA ILE A 30 -8.35 -2.19 6.11
C ILE A 30 -8.76 -3.29 5.12
N THR A 31 -8.12 -3.36 3.96
CA THR A 31 -8.41 -4.35 2.90
C THR A 31 -7.21 -5.12 2.37
N ASP A 32 -6.00 -4.63 2.62
CA ASP A 32 -4.76 -5.18 2.06
C ASP A 32 -4.45 -6.57 2.63
N LEU A 33 -3.85 -7.42 1.80
CA LEU A 33 -3.46 -8.80 2.14
C LEU A 33 -4.63 -9.66 2.69
N SER A 34 -5.83 -9.48 2.13
CA SER A 34 -7.06 -10.14 2.65
C SER A 34 -6.98 -11.67 2.75
N GLY A 35 -6.18 -12.37 1.94
CA GLY A 35 -5.98 -13.82 2.03
C GLY A 35 -5.15 -14.29 3.22
N LEU A 36 -4.41 -13.36 3.84
CA LEU A 36 -3.62 -13.56 5.06
C LEU A 36 -4.29 -12.95 6.30
N SER A 37 -5.48 -12.35 6.17
CA SER A 37 -6.05 -11.54 7.25
C SER A 37 -6.14 -12.28 8.60
N ASP A 38 -6.58 -13.53 8.63
CA ASP A 38 -6.67 -14.36 9.85
C ASP A 38 -5.31 -14.72 10.48
N LEU A 39 -4.21 -14.37 9.84
CA LEU A 39 -2.83 -14.53 10.31
C LEU A 39 -2.13 -13.19 10.59
N MET A 40 -2.87 -12.08 10.62
CA MET A 40 -2.33 -10.73 10.73
C MET A 40 -2.87 -9.98 11.95
N ILE A 41 -1.98 -9.29 12.66
CA ILE A 41 -2.31 -8.29 13.68
C ILE A 41 -2.20 -6.92 13.02
N CYS A 42 -3.27 -6.14 13.04
CA CYS A 42 -3.31 -4.86 12.35
C CYS A 42 -3.47 -3.65 13.26
N GLN A 43 -2.69 -2.61 12.97
CA GLN A 43 -2.75 -1.31 13.63
C GLN A 43 -3.12 -0.24 12.58
N GLY A 44 -4.35 0.28 12.67
CA GLY A 44 -4.87 1.28 11.73
C GLY A 44 -4.80 2.70 12.30
N PHE A 45 -4.32 3.66 11.51
CA PHE A 45 -4.24 5.07 11.88
C PHE A 45 -5.21 5.89 11.04
N GLU A 46 -6.08 6.64 11.72
CA GLU A 46 -7.05 7.54 11.07
C GLU A 46 -7.33 8.73 12.00
N PRO A 47 -6.85 9.94 11.67
CA PRO A 47 -7.05 11.11 12.52
C PRO A 47 -8.49 11.64 12.52
N ASN A 48 -9.30 11.35 11.50
CA ASN A 48 -10.69 11.80 11.46
C ASN A 48 -11.57 10.94 12.39
N ILE A 49 -12.06 11.54 13.48
CA ILE A 49 -12.86 10.85 14.50
C ILE A 49 -14.18 10.26 13.96
N ASN A 50 -14.75 10.89 12.92
CA ASN A 50 -15.97 10.38 12.28
C ASN A 50 -15.67 9.09 11.51
N GLU A 51 -14.49 8.97 10.91
CA GLU A 51 -14.06 7.76 10.21
C GLU A 51 -13.73 6.65 11.21
N ILE A 52 -13.04 6.96 12.31
CA ILE A 52 -12.82 6.00 13.42
C ILE A 52 -14.15 5.43 13.92
N SER A 53 -15.15 6.28 14.16
CA SER A 53 -16.47 5.84 14.61
C SER A 53 -17.14 4.90 13.61
N LYS A 54 -16.98 5.11 12.31
CA LYS A 54 -17.47 4.19 11.27
C LYS A 54 -16.73 2.85 11.32
N LEU A 55 -15.41 2.88 11.45
CA LEU A 55 -14.55 1.69 11.49
C LEU A 55 -14.87 0.78 12.67
N GLU A 56 -15.05 1.36 13.86
CA GLU A 56 -15.42 0.63 15.09
C GLU A 56 -16.80 -0.03 14.96
N ASN A 57 -17.74 0.66 14.30
CA ASN A 57 -19.08 0.13 13.98
C ASN A 57 -19.10 -0.78 12.73
N LYS A 58 -17.93 -1.14 12.18
CA LYS A 58 -17.78 -1.96 10.95
C LYS A 58 -18.55 -1.41 9.75
N GLN A 59 -18.76 -0.10 9.70
CA GLN A 59 -19.41 0.59 8.60
C GLN A 59 -18.39 0.91 7.51
N THR A 60 -18.70 0.53 6.28
CA THR A 60 -17.89 0.83 5.10
C THR A 60 -18.78 1.00 3.88
N ASN A 61 -18.29 1.73 2.89
CA ASN A 61 -19.02 1.95 1.65
C ASN A 61 -18.78 0.80 0.67
N GLN A 62 -19.84 0.22 0.09
CA GLN A 62 -19.71 -0.87 -0.89
C GLN A 62 -18.88 -0.45 -2.12
N SER A 63 -18.94 0.82 -2.51
CA SER A 63 -18.10 1.34 -3.60
C SER A 63 -16.62 1.35 -3.25
N TYR A 64 -16.25 1.60 -1.99
CA TYR A 64 -14.88 1.51 -1.48
C TYR A 64 -14.38 0.06 -1.58
N LEU A 65 -15.14 -0.89 -1.05
CA LEU A 65 -14.81 -2.33 -1.12
C LEU A 65 -14.65 -2.81 -2.58
N LYS A 66 -15.57 -2.38 -3.47
CA LYS A 66 -15.51 -2.72 -4.90
C LYS A 66 -14.24 -2.20 -5.58
N LYS A 67 -13.81 -0.96 -5.27
CA LYS A 67 -12.54 -0.40 -5.80
C LYS A 67 -11.31 -1.18 -5.33
N ARG A 68 -11.36 -1.71 -4.10
CA ARG A 68 -10.30 -2.57 -3.52
C ARG A 68 -10.45 -4.06 -3.89
N GLY A 69 -11.44 -4.42 -4.70
CA GLY A 69 -11.64 -5.79 -5.19
C GLY A 69 -12.12 -6.79 -4.13
N VAL A 70 -12.61 -6.31 -2.99
CA VAL A 70 -13.12 -7.14 -1.89
C VAL A 70 -14.64 -7.04 -1.79
N LYS A 71 -15.31 -8.12 -1.38
CA LYS A 71 -16.78 -8.15 -1.22
C LYS A 71 -17.24 -7.67 0.15
N LYS A 72 -16.40 -7.83 1.17
CA LYS A 72 -16.61 -7.48 2.58
C LYS A 72 -15.26 -7.21 3.23
N LEU A 73 -15.25 -6.49 4.36
CA LEU A 73 -14.03 -6.24 5.12
C LEU A 73 -13.38 -7.56 5.57
N PRO A 74 -12.05 -7.73 5.43
CA PRO A 74 -11.31 -8.85 5.97
C PRO A 74 -11.40 -8.97 7.50
N ASN A 75 -11.46 -10.21 7.98
CA ASN A 75 -11.47 -10.53 9.41
C ASN A 75 -10.03 -10.82 9.82
N TYR A 76 -9.33 -9.77 10.19
CA TYR A 76 -7.97 -9.90 10.64
C TYR A 76 -7.91 -10.58 12.01
N LYS A 77 -6.83 -11.31 12.31
CA LYS A 77 -6.62 -12.00 13.60
C LYS A 77 -6.88 -11.05 14.77
N SER A 78 -6.35 -9.83 14.67
CA SER A 78 -6.74 -8.71 15.52
C SER A 78 -6.62 -7.39 14.78
N LYS A 79 -7.38 -6.38 15.21
CA LYS A 79 -7.31 -5.00 14.70
C LYS A 79 -7.44 -4.02 15.84
N LYS A 80 -6.66 -2.95 15.79
CA LYS A 80 -6.81 -1.78 16.65
C LYS A 80 -6.70 -0.51 15.84
N PHE A 81 -7.62 0.42 16.07
CA PHE A 81 -7.63 1.73 15.42
C PHE A 81 -7.13 2.80 16.37
N TYR A 82 -6.40 3.77 15.82
CA TYR A 82 -5.78 4.85 16.55
C TYR A 82 -6.28 6.19 15.99
N PRO A 83 -6.95 7.02 16.81
CA PRO A 83 -7.54 8.30 16.39
C PRO A 83 -6.49 9.42 16.35
N TYR A 84 -5.36 9.18 15.69
CA TYR A 84 -4.29 10.14 15.53
C TYR A 84 -3.53 9.89 14.23
N ALA A 85 -2.93 10.94 13.68
CA ALA A 85 -2.15 10.88 12.46
C ALA A 85 -0.75 10.33 12.75
N LEU A 86 -0.27 9.44 11.87
CA LEU A 86 1.16 9.18 11.78
C LEU A 86 1.81 10.36 11.04
N SER A 87 2.87 10.94 11.59
CA SER A 87 3.47 12.18 11.06
C SER A 87 4.97 12.25 11.32
N SER A 88 5.62 13.32 10.86
CA SER A 88 7.05 13.55 11.05
C SER A 88 7.45 14.01 12.46
N LYS A 89 6.46 14.36 13.31
CA LYS A 89 6.67 14.78 14.69
C LYS A 89 5.51 14.41 15.60
N ASP A 90 5.83 14.16 16.87
CA ASP A 90 4.84 13.99 17.93
C ASP A 90 4.18 15.33 18.30
N GLY A 91 2.94 15.28 18.76
CA GLY A 91 2.22 16.45 19.26
C GLY A 91 0.89 16.64 18.56
N HIS A 92 0.74 17.77 17.87
CA HIS A 92 -0.46 18.11 17.13
C HIS A 92 -0.12 18.73 15.78
N GLY A 93 -1.00 18.55 14.80
CA GLY A 93 -0.95 19.18 13.50
C GLY A 93 -2.34 19.54 13.00
N THR A 94 -2.41 20.32 11.93
CA THR A 94 -3.66 20.67 11.26
C THR A 94 -3.97 19.62 10.21
N LEU A 95 -5.18 19.07 10.24
CA LEU A 95 -5.76 18.27 9.17
C LEU A 95 -6.70 19.16 8.36
N TYR A 96 -6.41 19.31 7.07
CA TYR A 96 -7.27 19.98 6.11
C TYR A 96 -8.31 18.97 5.60
N ILE A 97 -9.51 19.03 6.17
CA ILE A 97 -10.63 18.21 5.74
C ILE A 97 -11.20 18.81 4.47
N THR A 98 -11.18 18.02 3.41
CA THR A 98 -11.64 18.42 2.08
C THR A 98 -13.03 17.85 1.75
N ARG A 99 -13.68 18.40 0.72
CA ARG A 99 -15.00 17.98 0.26
C ARG A 99 -15.06 16.47 -0.02
N SER A 100 -13.99 15.89 -0.55
CA SER A 100 -13.79 14.43 -0.63
C SER A 100 -12.91 13.95 0.54
N GLN A 101 -13.39 12.99 1.32
CA GLN A 101 -12.61 12.43 2.45
C GLN A 101 -11.26 11.87 2.00
N GLY A 102 -11.23 11.20 0.84
CA GLY A 102 -10.01 10.59 0.30
C GLY A 102 -8.98 11.58 -0.27
N THR A 103 -9.17 12.88 -0.10
CA THR A 103 -8.20 13.93 -0.48
C THR A 103 -7.89 14.86 0.69
N SER A 104 -8.27 14.46 1.91
CA SER A 104 -7.93 15.19 3.12
C SER A 104 -6.50 14.88 3.51
N SER A 105 -5.77 15.89 3.94
CA SER A 105 -4.33 15.77 4.20
C SER A 105 -3.90 16.72 5.31
N MET A 106 -2.76 16.44 5.93
CA MET A 106 -2.08 17.42 6.77
C MET A 106 -1.30 18.47 5.96
N LEU A 107 -1.18 18.29 4.65
CA LEU A 107 -0.70 19.29 3.71
C LEU A 107 -1.88 20.03 3.09
N LYS A 108 -1.69 21.32 2.85
CA LYS A 108 -2.71 22.15 2.19
C LYS A 108 -2.78 21.80 0.70
N PRO A 109 -3.97 21.66 0.08
CA PRO A 109 -4.08 21.44 -1.36
C PRO A 109 -3.41 22.55 -2.18
N ASN A 110 -2.62 22.17 -3.18
CA ASN A 110 -1.90 23.08 -4.07
C ASN A 110 -2.86 23.64 -5.13
N THR A 111 -3.55 24.73 -4.79
CA THR A 111 -4.55 25.35 -5.66
C THR A 111 -3.98 25.83 -7.00
N GLU A 112 -2.70 26.20 -7.05
CA GLU A 112 -2.03 26.63 -8.28
C GLU A 112 -1.83 25.48 -9.28
N VAL A 113 -1.52 24.29 -8.79
CA VAL A 113 -1.46 23.08 -9.62
C VAL A 113 -2.87 22.64 -10.00
N LEU A 114 -3.77 22.54 -9.01
CA LEU A 114 -5.13 22.00 -9.19
C LEU A 114 -5.96 22.82 -10.19
N LYS A 115 -5.85 24.16 -10.19
CA LYS A 115 -6.58 25.03 -11.16
C LYS A 115 -6.17 24.78 -12.61
N ASN A 116 -4.98 24.21 -12.85
CA ASN A 116 -4.45 23.93 -14.18
C ASN A 116 -4.80 22.53 -14.70
N LEU A 117 -5.33 21.67 -13.83
CA LEU A 117 -5.85 20.36 -14.21
C LEU A 117 -7.27 20.47 -14.79
N ARG A 118 -7.67 19.45 -15.55
CA ARG A 118 -9.03 19.30 -16.06
C ARG A 118 -10.01 19.17 -14.91
N GLN A 119 -10.83 20.20 -14.73
CA GLN A 119 -11.85 20.26 -13.69
C GLN A 119 -12.85 19.12 -13.86
N ASN A 120 -13.10 18.38 -12.78
CA ASN A 120 -14.01 17.26 -12.68
C ASN A 120 -14.39 17.04 -11.20
N ALA A 121 -15.28 16.09 -10.92
CA ALA A 121 -15.73 15.81 -9.56
C ALA A 121 -14.59 15.42 -8.59
N TRP A 122 -13.50 14.84 -9.10
CA TRP A 122 -12.34 14.49 -8.27
C TRP A 122 -11.51 15.73 -7.91
N ILE A 123 -11.25 16.65 -8.85
CA ILE A 123 -10.57 17.93 -8.56
C ILE A 123 -11.39 18.78 -7.58
N ASN A 124 -12.72 18.82 -7.74
CA ASN A 124 -13.61 19.50 -6.81
C ASN A 124 -13.56 18.88 -5.39
N GLY A 125 -13.05 17.66 -5.26
CA GLY A 125 -12.87 16.98 -3.98
C GLY A 125 -11.83 17.64 -3.08
N PHE A 126 -10.85 18.38 -3.64
CA PHE A 126 -9.74 19.01 -2.91
C PHE A 126 -10.12 20.33 -2.21
N GLU A 127 -11.34 20.82 -2.38
CA GLU A 127 -11.80 22.02 -1.68
C GLU A 127 -11.80 21.79 -0.17
N VAL A 128 -11.04 22.60 0.59
CA VAL A 128 -11.00 22.54 2.05
C VAL A 128 -12.32 23.07 2.60
N ILE A 129 -13.01 22.23 3.38
CA ILE A 129 -14.29 22.57 4.02
C ILE A 129 -14.15 22.81 5.52
N LYS A 130 -13.08 22.29 6.13
CA LYS A 130 -12.79 22.42 7.57
C LYS A 130 -11.31 22.20 7.85
N GLU A 131 -10.79 22.91 8.83
CA GLU A 131 -9.49 22.63 9.44
C GLU A 131 -9.71 22.05 10.84
N GLU A 132 -8.99 21.00 11.19
CA GLU A 132 -9.10 20.34 12.48
C GLU A 132 -7.72 20.09 13.09
N LYS A 133 -7.56 20.44 14.37
CA LYS A 133 -6.32 20.13 15.10
C LYS A 133 -6.37 18.68 15.57
N VAL A 134 -5.47 17.85 15.05
CA VAL A 134 -5.41 16.41 15.35
C VAL A 134 -4.12 16.07 16.08
N LYS A 135 -4.16 15.02 16.89
CA LYS A 135 -2.97 14.48 17.54
C LYS A 135 -2.08 13.80 16.50
N THR A 136 -0.77 13.96 16.64
CA THR A 136 0.24 13.34 15.77
C THR A 136 1.18 12.47 16.58
N VAL A 137 1.66 11.39 15.96
CA VAL A 137 2.71 10.52 16.50
C VAL A 137 3.68 10.15 15.38
N THR A 138 4.96 10.02 15.69
CA THR A 138 5.96 9.45 14.77
C THR A 138 5.88 7.93 14.75
N LEU A 139 6.37 7.32 13.65
CA LEU A 139 6.50 5.87 13.58
C LEU A 139 7.44 5.33 14.66
N ASP A 140 8.54 6.03 14.94
CA ASP A 140 9.52 5.64 15.96
C ASP A 140 8.90 5.68 17.38
N THR A 141 8.15 6.74 17.71
CA THR A 141 7.45 6.82 19.00
C THR A 141 6.40 5.71 19.12
N PHE A 142 5.62 5.46 18.07
CA PHE A 142 4.63 4.37 18.08
C PHE A 142 5.29 3.00 18.24
N PHE A 143 6.35 2.73 17.49
CA PHE A 143 7.10 1.49 17.51
C PHE A 143 7.64 1.19 18.91
N ASN A 144 8.35 2.16 19.51
CA ASN A 144 8.93 2.02 20.85
C ASN A 144 7.85 1.88 21.94
N LYS A 145 6.80 2.70 21.89
CA LYS A 145 5.74 2.69 22.93
C LYS A 145 4.95 1.39 22.96
N ASN A 146 4.81 0.72 21.82
CA ASN A 146 4.10 -0.56 21.73
C ASN A 146 5.03 -1.77 21.83
N ASN A 147 6.32 -1.56 22.15
CA ASN A 147 7.35 -2.61 22.22
C ASN A 147 7.37 -3.48 20.97
N LEU A 148 7.17 -2.87 19.80
CA LEU A 148 7.31 -3.58 18.53
C LEU A 148 8.78 -3.89 18.32
N THR A 149 9.07 -5.06 17.79
CA THR A 149 10.42 -5.46 17.39
C THR A 149 10.59 -5.43 15.88
N HIS A 150 9.50 -5.58 15.13
CA HIS A 150 9.48 -5.54 13.69
C HIS A 150 8.08 -5.16 13.16
N ILE A 151 8.02 -4.62 11.94
CA ILE A 151 6.81 -4.38 11.18
C ILE A 151 6.95 -5.13 9.85
N ASP A 152 6.16 -6.17 9.66
CA ASP A 152 6.26 -7.00 8.47
C ASP A 152 5.71 -6.30 7.22
N PHE A 153 4.66 -5.50 7.39
CA PHE A 153 4.06 -4.73 6.31
C PHE A 153 3.58 -3.37 6.82
N ILE A 154 3.89 -2.30 6.09
CA ILE A 154 3.30 -0.98 6.32
C ILE A 154 2.67 -0.45 5.04
N LYS A 155 1.45 0.06 5.14
CA LYS A 155 0.80 0.87 4.11
C LYS A 155 0.77 2.33 4.54
N LEU A 156 1.22 3.22 3.67
CA LEU A 156 1.09 4.68 3.82
C LEU A 156 0.18 5.23 2.71
N ASP A 157 -0.92 5.86 3.11
CA ASP A 157 -1.93 6.48 2.23
C ASP A 157 -2.47 7.72 2.96
N THR A 158 -1.60 8.71 3.11
CA THR A 158 -1.78 9.91 3.93
C THR A 158 -2.00 11.17 3.10
N GLN A 159 -2.13 11.01 1.78
CA GLN A 159 -2.40 12.10 0.84
C GLN A 159 -1.29 13.18 0.89
N GLY A 160 -0.03 12.77 0.77
CA GLY A 160 1.12 13.64 0.50
C GLY A 160 2.14 13.79 1.62
N THR A 161 1.90 13.25 2.81
CA THR A 161 2.88 13.27 3.92
C THR A 161 3.79 12.05 3.99
N GLU A 162 3.71 11.14 3.02
CA GLU A 162 4.43 9.86 3.01
C GLU A 162 5.95 10.08 3.08
N TYR A 163 6.47 11.01 2.28
CA TYR A 163 7.89 11.35 2.26
C TYR A 163 8.38 11.81 3.64
N ASP A 164 7.64 12.70 4.31
CA ASP A 164 8.03 13.26 5.60
C ASP A 164 8.00 12.19 6.71
N ILE A 165 7.00 11.30 6.70
CA ILE A 165 6.89 10.16 7.62
C ILE A 165 8.07 9.20 7.43
N LEU A 166 8.40 8.87 6.18
CA LEU A 166 9.51 7.96 5.86
C LEU A 166 10.87 8.58 6.20
N LYS A 167 11.04 9.88 5.94
CA LYS A 167 12.30 10.59 6.15
C LYS A 167 12.69 10.67 7.62
N CYS A 168 11.71 10.93 8.49
CA CYS A 168 11.98 11.10 9.92
C CYS A 168 12.13 9.77 10.68
N SER A 169 11.72 8.64 10.09
CA SER A 169 11.67 7.36 10.80
C SER A 169 12.98 6.58 10.69
N LYS A 170 13.58 6.31 11.85
CA LYS A 170 14.69 5.34 12.00
C LYS A 170 14.18 3.90 11.98
N THR A 171 12.95 3.67 12.43
CA THR A 171 12.31 2.34 12.37
C THR A 171 12.30 1.78 10.95
N ILE A 172 12.04 2.62 9.94
CA ILE A 172 12.09 2.22 8.52
C ILE A 172 13.47 1.67 8.13
N GLU A 173 14.58 2.09 8.74
CA GLU A 173 15.89 1.65 8.27
C GLU A 173 16.13 0.17 8.54
N ASN A 174 15.63 -0.37 9.66
CA ASN A 174 15.99 -1.71 10.12
C ASN A 174 14.82 -2.62 10.48
N ASN A 175 13.65 -2.08 10.78
CA ASN A 175 12.58 -2.83 11.43
C ASN A 175 11.32 -2.95 10.57
N VAL A 176 11.41 -2.70 9.25
CA VAL A 176 10.28 -2.82 8.32
C VAL A 176 10.63 -3.70 7.12
N SER A 177 9.84 -4.72 6.82
CA SER A 177 10.12 -5.62 5.68
C SER A 177 9.58 -5.09 4.35
N VAL A 178 8.30 -4.73 4.32
CA VAL A 178 7.60 -4.36 3.08
C VAL A 178 6.84 -3.06 3.29
N ILE A 179 7.06 -2.11 2.38
CA ILE A 179 6.41 -0.79 2.39
C ILE A 179 5.54 -0.70 1.14
N LYS A 180 4.26 -0.44 1.33
CA LYS A 180 3.37 0.04 0.27
C LYS A 180 3.05 1.50 0.55
N THR A 181 3.26 2.38 -0.42
CA THR A 181 3.01 3.81 -0.22
C THR A 181 2.30 4.39 -1.43
N GLU A 182 1.29 5.22 -1.21
CA GLU A 182 0.85 6.15 -2.24
C GLU A 182 1.99 7.15 -2.50
N ALA A 183 2.20 7.50 -3.77
CA ALA A 183 3.21 8.44 -4.17
C ALA A 183 2.77 9.24 -5.41
N GLU A 184 2.76 10.54 -5.26
CA GLU A 184 2.35 11.46 -6.30
C GLU A 184 3.51 11.78 -7.23
N ILE A 185 3.17 12.00 -8.50
CA ILE A 185 4.11 12.42 -9.54
C ILE A 185 3.99 13.93 -9.77
N VAL A 186 2.86 14.51 -9.35
CA VAL A 186 2.57 15.94 -9.41
C VAL A 186 2.24 16.41 -8.00
N GLN A 187 2.75 17.58 -7.62
CA GLN A 187 2.59 18.16 -6.29
C GLN A 187 1.15 18.67 -6.07
N LEU A 188 0.22 17.77 -5.73
CA LEU A 188 -1.20 18.05 -5.48
C LEU A 188 -1.42 18.80 -4.17
N TYR A 189 -0.47 18.70 -3.23
CA TYR A 189 -0.44 19.44 -1.98
C TYR A 189 0.83 20.29 -1.88
N GLU A 190 0.76 21.42 -1.18
CA GLU A 190 1.90 22.33 -0.98
C GLU A 190 3.05 21.60 -0.26
N ASN A 191 4.28 21.74 -0.78
CA ASN A 191 5.51 21.12 -0.23
C ASN A 191 5.52 19.58 -0.15
N GLN A 192 4.59 18.91 -0.82
CA GLN A 192 4.55 17.44 -0.91
C GLN A 192 5.81 16.88 -1.60
N GLY A 193 6.42 15.87 -0.99
CA GLY A 193 7.46 15.04 -1.61
C GLY A 193 6.85 14.07 -2.63
N LEU A 194 7.56 13.84 -3.73
CA LEU A 194 7.05 13.09 -4.89
C LEU A 194 7.66 11.68 -4.95
N LEU A 195 7.18 10.87 -5.91
CA LEU A 195 7.64 9.50 -6.14
C LEU A 195 9.17 9.39 -6.23
N HIS A 196 9.85 10.35 -6.87
CA HIS A 196 11.31 10.32 -6.99
C HIS A 196 12.01 10.58 -5.66
N ASP A 197 11.46 11.47 -4.82
CA ASP A 197 11.98 11.75 -3.48
C ASP A 197 11.84 10.51 -2.58
N ILE A 198 10.64 9.90 -2.59
CA ILE A 198 10.34 8.68 -1.83
C ILE A 198 11.21 7.52 -2.31
N SER A 199 11.33 7.33 -3.62
CA SER A 199 12.12 6.24 -4.19
C SER A 199 13.60 6.38 -3.87
N ASN A 200 14.16 7.60 -3.96
CA ASN A 200 15.57 7.83 -3.62
C ASN A 200 15.82 7.59 -2.13
N LEU A 201 14.96 8.14 -1.26
CA LEU A 201 15.04 7.96 0.18
C LEU A 201 15.00 6.47 0.58
N LEU A 202 14.05 5.71 0.04
CA LEU A 202 13.91 4.29 0.37
C LEU A 202 15.06 3.45 -0.20
N TYR A 203 15.57 3.80 -1.38
CA TYR A 203 16.78 3.18 -1.93
C TYR A 203 17.99 3.38 -1.01
N GLU A 204 18.22 4.61 -0.54
CA GLU A 204 19.29 4.93 0.43
C GLU A 204 19.12 4.17 1.76
N LYS A 205 17.87 3.90 2.18
CA LYS A 205 17.53 3.09 3.36
C LYS A 205 17.55 1.57 3.10
N GLY A 206 18.01 1.13 1.92
CA GLY A 206 18.24 -0.29 1.63
C GLY A 206 17.01 -1.07 1.13
N TYR A 207 16.05 -0.37 0.52
CA TYR A 207 14.89 -0.97 -0.12
C TYR A 207 15.01 -0.98 -1.65
N SER A 208 14.44 -2.01 -2.27
CA SER A 208 14.20 -2.06 -3.71
C SER A 208 12.73 -1.75 -4.01
N LEU A 209 12.50 -0.86 -4.98
CA LEU A 209 11.19 -0.70 -5.62
C LEU A 209 10.91 -1.91 -6.51
N ILE A 210 9.82 -2.64 -6.24
CA ILE A 210 9.44 -3.85 -7.02
C ILE A 210 8.16 -3.68 -7.83
N ASN A 211 7.36 -2.66 -7.56
CA ASN A 211 6.15 -2.39 -8.33
C ASN A 211 5.64 -0.96 -8.21
N LEU A 212 5.02 -0.50 -9.30
CA LEU A 212 4.20 0.70 -9.37
C LEU A 212 2.84 0.32 -9.95
N ASP A 213 1.77 0.35 -9.14
CA ASP A 213 0.40 0.24 -9.66
C ASP A 213 -0.10 1.61 -10.09
N LEU A 214 -0.19 1.82 -11.40
CA LEU A 214 -0.54 3.09 -12.00
C LEU A 214 -2.02 3.41 -11.77
N LYS A 215 -2.32 4.57 -11.18
CA LYS A 215 -3.68 5.10 -11.01
C LYS A 215 -3.99 6.13 -12.12
N PRO A 216 -5.28 6.38 -12.45
CA PRO A 216 -5.65 7.06 -13.68
C PRO A 216 -5.23 8.54 -13.71
N LEU A 217 -5.44 9.13 -14.88
CA LEU A 217 -4.47 10.00 -15.52
C LEU A 217 -4.91 11.47 -15.52
N PHE A 218 -3.96 12.38 -15.40
CA PHE A 218 -4.21 13.82 -15.49
C PHE A 218 -4.32 14.29 -16.94
N HIS A 219 -5.32 15.16 -17.17
CA HIS A 219 -5.39 16.04 -18.32
C HIS A 219 -5.21 17.49 -17.84
N LEU A 220 -4.60 18.31 -18.68
CA LEU A 220 -4.70 19.75 -18.55
C LEU A 220 -6.11 20.23 -18.95
N LYS A 221 -6.43 21.49 -18.69
CA LYS A 221 -7.72 22.13 -18.99
C LYS A 221 -8.31 21.70 -20.34
N ASN A 222 -9.65 21.58 -20.39
CA ASN A 222 -10.42 21.20 -21.60
C ASN A 222 -10.24 22.14 -22.80
N THR A 223 -9.55 23.26 -22.62
CA THR A 223 -9.19 24.20 -23.69
C THR A 223 -8.15 23.63 -24.66
N PHE A 224 -7.51 22.50 -24.32
CA PHE A 224 -6.54 21.83 -25.17
C PHE A 224 -7.13 20.56 -25.80
N PRO A 225 -6.66 20.14 -26.99
CA PRO A 225 -7.01 18.85 -27.58
C PRO A 225 -6.71 17.69 -26.62
N LYS A 226 -7.49 16.60 -26.71
CA LYS A 226 -7.20 15.37 -25.98
C LYS A 226 -5.80 14.87 -26.36
N SER A 227 -4.94 14.72 -25.37
CA SER A 227 -3.58 14.19 -25.53
C SER A 227 -3.40 12.90 -24.75
N TYR A 228 -2.20 12.31 -24.86
CA TYR A 228 -1.83 11.22 -23.97
C TYR A 228 -1.94 11.65 -22.51
N ASN A 229 -2.54 10.74 -21.78
CA ASN A 229 -2.78 10.79 -20.37
C ASN A 229 -1.46 10.88 -19.56
N ARG A 230 -1.35 11.84 -18.64
CA ARG A 230 -0.20 11.94 -17.72
C ARG A 230 -0.43 11.12 -16.47
N LEU A 231 0.62 10.48 -15.95
CA LEU A 231 0.55 9.82 -14.65
C LEU A 231 0.32 10.85 -13.55
N GLY A 232 -0.59 10.55 -12.62
CA GLY A 232 -0.87 11.42 -11.50
C GLY A 232 -0.24 10.95 -10.21
N TRP A 233 -0.55 9.72 -9.82
CA TRP A 233 0.01 9.06 -8.65
C TRP A 233 0.04 7.56 -8.87
N VAL A 234 0.71 6.86 -7.96
CA VAL A 234 0.91 5.41 -8.00
C VAL A 234 0.80 4.83 -6.61
N ASP A 235 0.40 3.55 -6.51
CA ASP A 235 0.75 2.75 -5.34
C ASP A 235 2.12 2.10 -5.60
N ALA A 236 3.14 2.52 -4.88
CA ALA A 236 4.48 1.94 -4.96
C ALA A 236 4.67 0.84 -3.90
N ILE A 237 5.38 -0.23 -4.26
CA ILE A 237 5.73 -1.33 -3.34
C ILE A 237 7.24 -1.48 -3.29
N PHE A 238 7.78 -1.39 -2.10
CA PHE A 238 9.19 -1.54 -1.78
C PHE A 238 9.40 -2.72 -0.84
N ILE A 239 10.51 -3.43 -1.01
CA ILE A 239 10.91 -4.55 -0.14
C ILE A 239 12.35 -4.35 0.33
N ARG A 240 12.68 -4.87 1.50
CA ARG A 240 14.04 -4.77 2.05
C ARG A 240 14.98 -5.71 1.31
N GLU A 241 16.08 -5.19 0.77
CA GLU A 241 17.00 -5.96 -0.08
C GLU A 241 17.73 -7.06 0.69
N LEU A 242 17.85 -8.27 0.11
CA LEU A 242 18.52 -9.43 0.70
C LEU A 242 19.93 -9.15 1.24
N LYS A 243 20.75 -8.37 0.54
CA LYS A 243 22.11 -8.02 0.99
C LYS A 243 22.13 -7.25 2.32
N ASN A 244 21.01 -6.62 2.69
CA ASN A 244 20.83 -5.90 3.94
C ASN A 244 20.24 -6.80 5.05
N TRP A 245 19.96 -8.07 4.76
CA TRP A 245 19.54 -9.04 5.76
C TRP A 245 20.77 -9.74 6.35
N ASN A 246 20.89 -9.70 7.68
CA ASN A 246 21.68 -10.70 8.38
C ASN A 246 20.90 -12.02 8.29
N CYS A 247 21.52 -13.10 7.79
CA CYS A 247 20.94 -14.45 7.67
C CYS A 247 20.35 -15.05 8.97
N LYS A 248 20.42 -14.32 10.09
CA LYS A 248 19.92 -14.66 11.42
C LYS A 248 18.41 -14.45 11.59
N GLU A 249 17.73 -13.67 10.74
CA GLU A 249 16.29 -13.36 10.88
C GLU A 249 15.39 -14.18 9.94
N GLN A 250 15.54 -15.51 10.00
CA GLN A 250 14.86 -16.48 9.13
C GLN A 250 13.32 -16.33 9.11
N LEU A 251 12.71 -16.04 10.27
CA LEU A 251 11.27 -15.85 10.41
C LEU A 251 10.78 -14.57 9.71
N THR A 252 11.51 -13.47 9.86
CA THR A 252 11.17 -12.20 9.21
C THR A 252 11.29 -12.31 7.69
N LEU A 253 12.34 -12.99 7.21
CA LEU A 253 12.49 -13.28 5.79
C LEU A 253 11.35 -14.18 5.27
N PHE A 254 10.90 -15.14 6.07
CA PHE A 254 9.76 -16.00 5.74
C PHE A 254 8.48 -15.16 5.61
N LYS A 255 8.17 -14.30 6.58
CA LYS A 255 7.01 -13.41 6.52
C LYS A 255 7.05 -12.50 5.30
N GLN A 256 8.19 -11.89 4.99
CA GLN A 256 8.37 -11.10 3.77
C GLN A 256 8.08 -11.93 2.51
N ALA A 257 8.61 -13.15 2.42
CA ALA A 257 8.37 -14.07 1.30
C ALA A 257 6.88 -14.39 1.13
N ILE A 258 6.15 -14.63 2.22
CA ILE A 258 4.70 -14.88 2.18
C ILE A 258 3.92 -13.62 1.78
N ILE A 259 4.27 -12.44 2.31
CA ILE A 259 3.63 -11.17 1.95
C ILE A 259 3.77 -10.89 0.45
N ILE A 260 4.98 -10.98 -0.09
CA ILE A 260 5.18 -10.69 -1.52
C ILE A 260 4.54 -11.77 -2.41
N ALA A 261 4.43 -13.02 -1.94
CA ALA A 261 3.68 -14.05 -2.64
C ALA A 261 2.19 -13.71 -2.71
N GLU A 262 1.57 -13.26 -1.61
CA GLU A 262 0.18 -12.79 -1.55
C GLU A 262 -0.05 -11.56 -2.44
N LEU A 263 0.95 -10.70 -2.60
CA LEU A 263 0.92 -9.56 -3.54
C LEU A 263 1.10 -9.98 -5.02
N GLY A 264 1.50 -11.23 -5.27
CA GLY A 264 1.64 -11.82 -6.61
C GLY A 264 3.06 -11.92 -7.15
N PHE A 265 4.10 -11.66 -6.34
CA PHE A 265 5.52 -11.79 -6.71
C PHE A 265 6.04 -13.18 -6.32
N VAL A 266 5.48 -14.21 -6.95
CA VAL A 266 5.70 -15.62 -6.58
C VAL A 266 7.13 -16.07 -6.86
N ASP A 267 7.73 -15.61 -7.95
CA ASP A 267 9.12 -15.90 -8.30
C ASP A 267 10.11 -15.29 -7.30
N LEU A 268 9.90 -14.03 -6.93
CA LEU A 268 10.69 -13.35 -5.91
C LEU A 268 10.52 -14.01 -4.54
N SER A 269 9.29 -14.42 -4.19
CA SER A 269 9.03 -15.22 -2.98
C SER A 269 9.84 -16.52 -2.99
N GLY A 270 9.86 -17.26 -4.10
CA GLY A 270 10.64 -18.49 -4.24
C GLY A 270 12.13 -18.25 -4.07
N TYR A 271 12.64 -17.14 -4.61
CA TYR A 271 14.02 -16.73 -4.41
C TYR A 271 14.35 -16.45 -2.93
N LEU A 272 13.46 -15.77 -2.19
CA LEU A 272 13.64 -15.55 -0.74
C LEU A 272 13.57 -16.88 0.03
N LEU A 273 12.57 -17.74 -0.25
CA LEU A 273 12.40 -19.05 0.40
C LEU A 273 13.60 -19.97 0.22
N LYS A 274 14.30 -19.91 -0.91
CA LYS A 274 15.53 -20.68 -1.12
C LYS A 274 16.61 -20.39 -0.06
N ASN A 275 16.65 -19.17 0.46
CA ASN A 275 17.62 -18.73 1.47
C ASN A 275 17.15 -18.98 2.91
N ILE A 276 15.99 -19.63 3.09
CA ILE A 276 15.42 -19.93 4.41
C ILE A 276 15.68 -21.38 4.79
N ASN A 277 16.45 -21.61 5.85
CA ASN A 277 16.87 -22.95 6.29
C ASN A 277 15.89 -23.58 7.30
N ILE A 278 15.02 -22.78 7.93
CA ILE A 278 14.05 -23.29 8.92
C ILE A 278 12.83 -23.99 8.28
N ILE A 279 12.72 -23.96 6.96
CA ILE A 279 11.60 -24.53 6.19
C ILE A 279 12.13 -25.67 5.32
N LYS A 280 11.44 -26.81 5.28
CA LYS A 280 11.82 -27.94 4.42
C LYS A 280 11.59 -27.60 2.95
N GLU A 281 12.38 -28.20 2.05
CA GLU A 281 12.23 -27.99 0.61
C GLU A 281 10.84 -28.39 0.08
N SER A 282 10.23 -29.44 0.64
CA SER A 282 8.85 -29.84 0.32
C SER A 282 7.85 -28.72 0.62
N ASP A 283 7.99 -28.08 1.78
CA ASP A 283 7.10 -27.02 2.25
C ASP A 283 7.29 -25.75 1.40
N LYS A 284 8.54 -25.41 1.05
CA LYS A 284 8.84 -24.32 0.10
C LYS A 284 8.16 -24.56 -1.24
N TYR A 285 8.23 -25.78 -1.77
CA TYR A 285 7.58 -26.15 -3.02
C TYR A 285 6.05 -26.02 -2.94
N GLU A 286 5.44 -26.46 -1.85
CA GLU A 286 3.99 -26.31 -1.63
C GLU A 286 3.55 -24.85 -1.57
N ILE A 287 4.32 -23.99 -0.89
CA ILE A 287 4.08 -22.53 -0.83
C ILE A 287 4.07 -21.94 -2.24
N ILE A 288 5.09 -22.23 -3.04
CA ILE A 288 5.19 -21.70 -4.41
C ILE A 288 4.12 -22.27 -5.32
N LYS A 289 3.81 -23.57 -5.20
CA LYS A 289 2.72 -24.20 -5.96
C LYS A 289 1.36 -23.60 -5.61
N TYR A 290 1.11 -23.32 -4.34
CA TYR A 290 -0.12 -22.67 -3.89
C TYR A 290 -0.25 -21.26 -4.49
N TYR A 291 0.77 -20.41 -4.28
CA TYR A 291 0.73 -19.02 -4.75
C TYR A 291 0.79 -18.88 -6.28
N GLY A 292 1.42 -19.83 -6.98
CA GLY A 292 1.42 -19.90 -8.44
C GLY A 292 0.04 -20.17 -9.04
N ASN A 293 -0.84 -20.87 -8.31
CA ASN A 293 -2.22 -21.13 -8.70
C ASN A 293 -3.22 -20.15 -8.06
N TYR A 294 -2.76 -19.30 -7.14
CA TYR A 294 -3.61 -18.37 -6.43
C TYR A 294 -4.16 -17.32 -7.41
N PRO A 295 -5.46 -16.98 -7.36
CA PRO A 295 -6.07 -16.03 -8.27
C PRO A 295 -5.65 -14.61 -7.90
N HIS A 296 -4.42 -14.24 -8.26
CA HIS A 296 -3.91 -12.89 -8.08
C HIS A 296 -4.71 -11.95 -8.99
N THR A 297 -5.44 -11.02 -8.37
CA THR A 297 -6.17 -9.96 -9.08
C THR A 297 -5.21 -9.13 -9.94
N SER A 298 -3.96 -8.95 -9.51
CA SER A 298 -2.87 -8.31 -10.24
C SER A 298 -2.39 -9.14 -11.46
N ILE A 299 -2.25 -10.46 -11.33
CA ILE A 299 -1.81 -11.34 -12.43
C ILE A 299 -2.90 -11.49 -13.48
N LYS A 300 -4.19 -11.63 -13.11
CA LYS A 300 -5.27 -11.61 -14.11
C LYS A 300 -5.29 -10.31 -14.91
N LYS A 301 -5.06 -9.16 -14.27
CA LYS A 301 -4.96 -7.86 -14.94
C LYS A 301 -3.70 -7.76 -15.83
N ARG A 302 -2.53 -8.20 -15.35
CA ARG A 302 -1.26 -8.22 -16.09
C ARG A 302 -1.28 -9.20 -17.28
N LEU A 303 -1.89 -10.39 -17.11
CA LEU A 303 -2.09 -11.36 -18.19
C LEU A 303 -3.13 -10.88 -19.20
N MET A 304 -4.22 -10.24 -18.76
CA MET A 304 -5.19 -9.61 -19.68
C MET A 304 -4.55 -8.51 -20.54
N ILE A 305 -3.58 -7.75 -20.01
CA ILE A 305 -2.82 -6.77 -20.81
C ILE A 305 -1.93 -7.47 -21.86
N LYS A 306 -1.31 -8.61 -21.50
CA LYS A 306 -0.52 -9.42 -22.45
C LYS A 306 -1.41 -10.07 -23.53
N THR A 307 -2.57 -10.62 -23.19
CA THR A 307 -3.50 -11.18 -24.18
C THR A 307 -4.13 -10.09 -25.04
N ALA A 308 -4.51 -8.94 -24.49
CA ALA A 308 -5.01 -7.81 -25.28
C ALA A 308 -3.96 -7.28 -26.28
N LYS A 309 -2.67 -7.21 -25.90
CA LYS A 309 -1.57 -6.91 -26.84
C LYS A 309 -1.37 -7.99 -27.90
N TYR A 310 -1.49 -9.26 -27.53
CA TYR A 310 -1.34 -10.39 -28.47
C TYR A 310 -2.48 -10.46 -29.50
N PHE A 311 -3.72 -10.18 -29.08
CA PHE A 311 -4.88 -10.11 -29.97
C PHE A 311 -4.87 -8.87 -30.87
N ASN A 312 -4.46 -7.70 -30.37
CA ASN A 312 -4.33 -6.49 -31.20
C ASN A 312 -3.24 -6.61 -32.27
N ASN A 313 -2.11 -7.27 -31.98
CA ASN A 313 -1.05 -7.47 -32.98
C ASN A 313 -1.46 -8.45 -34.10
N LYS A 314 -2.30 -9.46 -33.80
CA LYS A 314 -2.86 -10.36 -34.83
C LYS A 314 -3.93 -9.70 -35.70
N LEU A 315 -4.77 -8.82 -35.12
CA LEU A 315 -5.72 -8.02 -35.88
C LEU A 315 -5.00 -7.05 -36.84
N PHE A 316 -3.94 -6.37 -36.38
CA PHE A 316 -3.15 -5.49 -37.24
C PHE A 316 -2.38 -6.21 -38.35
N SER A 317 -1.94 -7.47 -38.16
CA SER A 317 -1.34 -8.25 -39.25
C SER A 317 -2.35 -8.75 -40.28
N PHE A 318 -3.62 -8.91 -39.89
CA PHE A 318 -4.70 -9.33 -40.78
C PHE A 318 -5.16 -8.19 -41.70
N PHE A 319 -5.19 -6.95 -41.21
CA PHE A 319 -5.54 -5.76 -42.01
C PHE A 319 -4.42 -5.20 -42.89
N LYS A 320 -3.20 -5.77 -42.84
CA LYS A 320 -2.11 -5.44 -43.78
C LYS A 320 -2.05 -6.36 -45.01
N LYS A 321 -2.96 -7.34 -45.11
CA LYS A 321 -3.02 -8.31 -46.21
C LYS A 321 -4.26 -8.19 -47.09
N PHE A 322 -5.00 -7.10 -46.99
CA PHE A 322 -6.11 -6.75 -47.88
C PHE A 322 -5.89 -5.38 -48.50
#